data_AF-A0A7V3QLA3-F1
#
_entry.id   AF-A0A7V3QLA3-F1
#
_cell.length_a   1.000
_cell.length_b   1.000
_cell.length_c   1.000
_cell.angle_alpha   90.00
_cell.angle_beta   90.00
_cell.angle_gamma   90.00
#
_symmetry.space_group_name_H-M   'P 1'
#
loop_
_entity.id
_entity.type
_entity.pdbx_description
1 polymer ?
#
loop_
_entity_poly.entity_id
_entity_poly.type
_entity_poly.pdbx_seq_one_letter_code
_entity_poly.pdbx_strand_id
1 'polypeptide(L)' 'MRKKIVLIKLGGSLITDKQKPFTAKISVIDDLSRQIKEALDEDKSLQLIIGNGGGSFPHYP' A
#
# COMPACT_ATOMS: atom_id res chain seq x y z
N MET A 1 8.44 -19.74 -16.70
CA MET A 1 8.69 -19.42 -15.28
C MET A 1 7.39 -19.58 -14.51
N ARG A 2 7.42 -20.16 -13.30
CA ARG A 2 6.22 -20.20 -12.44
C ARG A 2 5.94 -18.79 -11.91
N LYS A 3 4.68 -18.36 -11.94
CA LYS A 3 4.28 -17.09 -11.36
C LYS A 3 4.40 -17.17 -9.83
N LYS A 4 4.90 -16.10 -9.20
CA LYS A 4 5.01 -15.96 -7.75
C LYS A 4 3.99 -14.92 -7.28
N ILE A 5 3.01 -15.34 -6.48
CA ILE A 5 2.01 -14.42 -5.92
C ILE A 5 2.45 -14.02 -4.51
N VAL A 6 2.53 -12.71 -4.25
CA VAL A 6 2.82 -12.14 -2.93
C VAL A 6 1.67 -11.26 -2.49
N LEU A 7 1.27 -11.41 -1.22
CA LEU A 7 0.24 -10.58 -0.60
C LEU A 7 0.93 -9.56 0.30
N ILE A 8 0.72 -8.27 0.01
CA ILE A 8 1.28 -7.16 0.79
C ILE A 8 0.13 -6.50 1.56
N LYS A 9 0.32 -6.35 2.87
CA LYS A 9 -0.63 -5.61 3.72
C LYS A 9 0.00 -4.31 4.23
N LEU A 10 -0.45 -3.19 3.68
CA LEU A 10 -0.06 -1.87 4.15
C LEU A 10 -0.89 -1.50 5.40
N GLY A 11 -0.21 -1.09 6.48
CA GLY A 11 -0.86 -0.63 7.70
C GLY A 11 -1.58 0.70 7.46
N GLY A 12 -2.77 0.90 8.04
CA GLY A 12 -3.48 2.18 7.91
C GLY A 12 -2.66 3.36 8.42
N SER A 13 -1.94 3.19 9.54
CA SER A 13 -1.04 4.22 10.09
C SER A 13 0.16 4.58 9.19
N LEU A 14 0.55 3.68 8.28
CA LEU A 14 1.61 3.95 7.31
C LEU A 14 1.12 4.95 6.26
N ILE A 15 -0.08 4.74 5.74
CA ILE A 15 -0.64 5.50 4.60
C ILE A 15 -1.59 6.63 5.02
N THR A 16 -1.94 6.76 6.30
CA THR A 16 -2.77 7.84 6.82
C THR A 16 -2.22 8.43 8.12
N ASP A 17 -2.64 9.65 8.46
CA ASP A 17 -2.43 10.22 9.78
C ASP A 17 -3.58 9.83 10.72
N LYS A 18 -3.34 8.91 11.66
CA LYS A 18 -4.39 8.45 12.60
C LYS A 18 -4.89 9.54 13.56
N GLN A 19 -4.17 10.65 13.69
CA GLN A 19 -4.58 11.76 14.55
C GLN A 19 -5.49 12.74 13.81
N LYS A 20 -5.59 12.64 12.48
CA LYS A 20 -6.38 13.54 11.65
C LYS A 20 -7.37 12.74 10.79
N PRO A 21 -8.69 12.89 10.97
CA PRO A 21 -9.69 12.21 10.16
C PRO A 21 -9.44 12.41 8.67
N PHE A 22 -9.73 11.38 7.85
CA PHE A 22 -9.68 11.44 6.38
C PHE A 22 -8.36 11.95 5.78
N THR A 23 -7.25 11.83 6.51
CA THR A 23 -5.97 12.40 6.11
C THR A 23 -5.02 11.32 5.59
N ALA A 24 -4.95 11.20 4.27
CA ALA A 24 -3.97 10.35 3.61
C ALA A 24 -2.57 10.99 3.61
N LYS A 25 -1.53 10.16 3.78
CA LYS A 25 -0.12 10.56 3.63
C LYS A 25 0.31 10.36 2.17
N ILE A 26 -0.07 11.31 1.31
CA ILE A 26 0.09 11.17 -0.15
C ILE A 26 1.55 10.88 -0.55
N SER A 27 2.52 11.59 0.02
CA SER A 27 3.94 11.34 -0.28
C SER A 27 4.36 9.89 0.02
N VAL A 28 3.91 9.32 1.13
CA VAL A 28 4.20 7.93 1.51
C VAL A 28 3.52 6.95 0.55
N ILE A 29 2.29 7.23 0.13
CA ILE A 29 1.58 6.39 -0.85
C ILE A 29 2.31 6.41 -2.20
N ASP A 30 2.78 7.58 -2.64
CA ASP A 30 3.54 7.72 -3.88
C ASP A 30 4.88 6.99 -3.81
N ASP A 31 5.61 7.10 -2.69
CA ASP A 31 6.87 6.38 -2.46
C ASP A 31 6.67 4.86 -2.50
N LEU A 32 5.63 4.35 -1.83
CA LEU A 32 5.29 2.93 -1.83
C LEU A 32 4.92 2.45 -3.24
N SER A 33 4.17 3.26 -3.99
CA SER A 33 3.76 2.94 -5.35
C SER A 33 4.96 2.84 -6.30
N ARG A 34 5.95 3.72 -6.15
CA ARG A 34 7.23 3.64 -6.89
C ARG A 34 8.00 2.35 -6.58
N GLN A 35 8.16 2.02 -5.30
CA GLN A 35 8.87 0.79 -4.88
C GLN A 35 8.16 -0.47 -5.39
N ILE A 36 6.82 -0.49 -5.36
CA ILE A 36 6.03 -1.59 -5.93
C ILE A 36 6.27 -1.71 -7.44
N LYS A 37 6.31 -0.58 -8.15
CA LYS A 37 6.57 -0.56 -9.59
C LYS A 37 7.98 -1.07 -9.92
N GLU A 38 8.99 -0.65 -9.18
CA GLU A 38 10.37 -1.13 -9.31
C GLU A 38 10.45 -2.65 -9.14
N ALA A 39 9.83 -3.21 -8.09
CA ALA A 39 9.81 -4.66 -7.86
C ALA A 39 9.11 -5.45 -8.99
N LEU A 40 8.01 -4.91 -9.54
CA LEU A 40 7.33 -5.48 -10.71
C LEU A 40 8.14 -5.33 -12.01
N ASP A 41 9.07 -4.38 -12.06
CA ASP A 41 9.98 -4.21 -13.18
C ASP A 41 11.17 -5.14 -13.15
N GLU A 42 11.69 -5.43 -11.96
CA GLU A 42 12.77 -6.39 -11.73
C GLU A 42 12.34 -7.86 -11.94
N ASP A 43 11.11 -8.23 -11.53
CA ASP A 43 10.60 -9.60 -11.66
C ASP A 43 9.24 -9.65 -12.37
N LYS A 44 9.26 -9.96 -13.66
CA LYS A 44 8.03 -10.10 -14.48
C LYS A 44 7.18 -11.32 -14.13
N SER A 45 7.67 -12.24 -13.29
CA SER A 45 6.90 -13.38 -12.77
C SER A 45 6.16 -13.07 -11.46
N LEU A 46 6.49 -11.93 -10.83
CA LEU A 46 5.86 -11.46 -9.60
C LEU A 46 4.44 -10.95 -9.87
N GLN A 47 3.51 -11.40 -9.06
CA GLN A 47 2.14 -10.90 -8.99
C GLN A 47 1.86 -10.45 -7.57
N LEU A 48 1.23 -9.27 -7.43
CA LEU A 48 0.96 -8.68 -6.13
C LEU A 48 -0.54 -8.57 -5.89
N ILE A 49 -0.97 -8.93 -4.68
CA ILE A 49 -2.26 -8.52 -4.12
C ILE A 49 -1.94 -7.56 -2.99
N ILE A 50 -2.48 -6.34 -3.07
CA ILE A 50 -2.20 -5.30 -2.08
C ILE A 50 -3.49 -5.02 -1.32
N GLY A 51 -3.43 -5.18 0.00
CA GLY A 51 -4.46 -4.73 0.92
C GLY A 51 -3.96 -3.60 1.79
N ASN A 52 -4.86 -2.77 2.30
CA ASN A 52 -4.55 -1.72 3.28
C ASN A 52 -5.46 -1.79 4.50
N GLY A 53 -5.04 -1.14 5.59
CA GLY A 53 -5.92 -0.89 6.73
C GLY A 53 -6.76 0.36 6.45
N GLY A 54 -7.89 0.51 7.13
CA GLY A 54 -8.74 1.69 6.94
C GLY A 54 -8.08 3.02 7.37
N GLY A 55 -7.12 2.98 8.30
CA GLY A 55 -6.36 4.18 8.69
C GLY A 55 -7.25 5.20 9.40
N SER A 56 -7.21 6.45 8.94
CA SER A 56 -7.96 7.58 9.49
C SER A 56 -9.36 7.76 8.86
N PHE A 57 -9.83 6.82 8.05
CA PHE A 57 -11.11 6.92 7.34
C PHE A 57 -12.28 6.23 8.07
N PRO A 58 -12.10 5.05 8.70
CA PRO A 58 -13.15 4.44 9.51
C PRO A 58 -13.43 5.21 10.79
N HIS A 59 -14.58 4.91 11.40
CA HIS A 59 -15.02 5.44 12.70
C HIS A 59 -15.44 6.92 12.74
N TYR A 60 -15.74 7.51 11.59
CA TYR A 60 -16.33 8.83 11.47
C TYR A 60 -17.74 8.72 10.86
N PRO A 61 -18.74 9.47 11.38
CA PRO A 61 -20.12 9.43 10.89
C PRO A 61 -20.28 10.02 9.49
#